data_AF-A0A8J7VW13-F1
#
_entry.id   AF-A0A8J7VW13-F1
#
_cell.length_a   1.000
_cell.length_b   1.000
_cell.length_c   1.000
_cell.angle_alpha   90.00
_cell.angle_beta   90.00
_cell.angle_gamma   90.00
#
_symmetry.space_group_name_H-M   'P 1'
#
loop_
_entity.id
_entity.type
_entity.pdbx_description
1 polymer ?
#
loop_
_entity_poly.entity_id
_entity_poly.type
_entity_poly.pdbx_seq_one_letter_code
_entity_poly.pdbx_strand_id
1 'polypeptide(L)' 'MPLEGKSVAILIAPRGTEEPEFSKPKQAIEEAGGKVTVVSFETGVARTVNSDLDEGGSYTIDKTCA' A
#
# COMPACT_ATOMS: atom_id res chain seq x y z
N MET A 1 2.73 20.81 -4.73
CA MET A 1 1.64 19.82 -4.92
C MET A 1 0.82 19.70 -3.62
N PRO A 2 -0.46 19.27 -3.61
CA PRO A 2 -1.33 19.42 -2.43
C PRO A 2 -0.91 18.62 -1.19
N LEU A 3 -0.13 17.54 -1.34
CA LEU A 3 0.40 16.73 -0.25
C LEU A 3 1.92 16.89 -0.04
N GLU A 4 2.50 17.94 -0.61
CA GLU A 4 3.95 18.18 -0.51
C GLU A 4 4.40 18.33 0.95
N GLY A 5 5.47 17.61 1.29
CA GLY A 5 5.99 17.53 2.66
C GLY A 5 5.13 16.69 3.63
N LYS A 6 4.04 16.06 3.17
CA LYS A 6 3.22 15.15 3.96
C LYS A 6 3.65 13.70 3.75
N SER A 7 3.52 12.89 4.80
CA SER A 7 3.76 11.44 4.76
C SER A 7 2.49 10.71 5.17
N VAL A 8 2.14 9.65 4.45
CA VAL A 8 0.97 8.80 4.69
C VAL A 8 1.43 7.37 4.88
N ALA A 9 1.04 6.75 5.99
CA ALA A 9 1.20 5.32 6.18
C ALA A 9 -0.04 4.61 5.64
N ILE A 10 0.15 3.62 4.76
CA ILE A 10 -0.93 2.76 4.27
C ILE A 10 -0.72 1.38 4.87
N LEU A 11 -1.64 0.96 5.72
CA LEU A 11 -1.65 -0.39 6.29
C LEU A 11 -2.18 -1.37 5.25
N ILE A 12 -1.37 -2.37 4.91
CA ILE A 12 -1.72 -3.46 4.00
C ILE A 12 -1.63 -4.80 4.74
N ALA A 13 -2.57 -5.70 4.49
CA ALA A 13 -2.47 -7.07 4.99
C ALA A 13 -1.38 -7.83 4.20
N PRO A 14 -0.64 -8.78 4.80
CA PRO A 14 0.33 -9.60 4.08
C PRO A 14 -0.29 -10.34 2.88
N ARG A 15 -1.59 -10.66 2.95
CA ARG A 15 -2.38 -11.25 1.85
C ARG A 15 -3.82 -10.76 1.89
N GLY A 16 -4.43 -10.62 0.71
CA GLY A 16 -5.89 -10.46 0.56
C GLY A 16 -6.41 -9.02 0.52
N THR A 17 -5.55 -8.01 0.54
CA THR A 17 -5.97 -6.64 0.20
C THR A 17 -6.30 -6.58 -1.29
N GLU A 18 -7.45 -6.00 -1.63
CA GLU A 18 -7.87 -5.83 -3.03
C GLU A 18 -6.92 -4.84 -3.74
N GLU A 19 -6.39 -5.24 -4.89
CA GLU A 19 -5.36 -4.54 -5.66
C GLU A 19 -5.72 -3.08 -5.95
N PRO A 20 -6.88 -2.75 -6.56
CA PRO A 20 -7.26 -1.37 -6.80
C PRO A 20 -7.45 -0.54 -5.52
N GLU A 21 -7.72 -1.15 -4.37
CA GLU A 21 -7.87 -0.45 -3.10
C GLU A 21 -6.53 -0.05 -2.49
N PHE A 22 -5.44 -0.76 -2.85
CA PHE A 22 -4.10 -0.39 -2.44
C PHE A 22 -3.41 0.52 -3.48
N SER A 23 -3.38 0.11 -4.74
CA SER A 23 -2.56 0.78 -5.76
C SER A 23 -3.08 2.15 -6.16
N LYS A 24 -4.40 2.32 -6.31
CA LYS A 24 -4.97 3.62 -6.73
C LYS A 24 -4.79 4.70 -5.66
N PRO A 25 -5.09 4.47 -4.36
CA PRO A 25 -4.84 5.49 -3.35
C PRO A 25 -3.35 5.80 -3.17
N LYS A 26 -2.48 4.77 -3.20
CA LYS A 26 -1.02 4.96 -3.16
C LYS A 26 -0.56 5.88 -4.30
N GLN A 27 -0.95 5.58 -5.53
CA GLN A 27 -0.61 6.38 -6.71
C GLN A 27 -1.13 7.81 -6.58
N ALA A 28 -2.39 8.00 -6.19
CA ALA A 28 -2.98 9.33 -6.04
C ALA A 28 -2.24 10.19 -4.99
N ILE A 29 -1.76 9.57 -3.90
CA ILE A 29 -0.96 10.27 -2.88
C ILE A 29 0.39 10.70 -3.46
N GLU A 30 1.08 9.79 -4.16
CA GLU A 30 2.39 10.06 -4.76
C GLU A 30 2.31 11.14 -5.85
N GLU A 31 1.29 11.09 -6.72
CA GLU A 31 1.00 12.11 -7.74
C GLU A 31 0.64 13.47 -7.12
N ALA A 32 0.02 13.48 -5.94
CA ALA A 32 -0.24 14.68 -5.16
C ALA A 32 1.01 15.22 -4.42
N GLY A 33 2.19 14.59 -4.61
CA GLY A 33 3.46 14.97 -3.99
C GLY A 33 3.63 14.48 -2.55
N GLY A 34 2.76 13.59 -2.08
CA GLY A 34 2.87 12.95 -0.78
C GLY A 34 3.84 11.77 -0.82
N LYS A 35 4.43 11.45 0.34
CA LYS A 35 5.25 10.25 0.50
C LYS A 35 4.42 9.13 1.13
N VAL A 36 4.38 7.97 0.50
CA VAL A 36 3.75 6.78 1.08
C VAL A 36 4.79 5.94 1.84
N THR A 37 4.38 5.34 2.96
CA THR A 37 5.10 4.26 3.63
C THR A 37 4.14 3.08 3.76
N VAL A 38 4.50 1.95 3.18
CA VAL A 38 3.71 0.72 3.24
C VAL A 38 3.97 0.05 4.59
N VAL A 39 2.94 -0.05 5.42
CA VAL A 39 3.05 -0.68 6.75
C VAL A 39 2.23 -1.96 6.82
N SER A 40 2.68 -2.92 7.62
CA SER A 40 1.96 -4.16 7.86
C SER A 40 2.23 -4.67 9.28
N PHE A 41 1.59 -5.75 9.71
CA PHE A 41 1.87 -6.39 10.98
C PHE A 41 2.99 -7.46 10.89
N GLU A 42 3.45 -7.79 9.68
CA GLU A 42 4.58 -8.70 9.42
C GLU A 42 5.58 -8.07 8.44
N THR A 43 6.84 -8.49 8.48
CA THR A 43 7.85 -8.06 7.48
C THR A 43 7.69 -8.83 6.17
N GLY A 44 8.17 -8.28 5.05
CA GLY A 44 8.31 -9.01 3.79
C GLY A 44 7.57 -8.34 2.64
N VAL A 45 6.82 -9.15 1.88
CA VAL A 45 6.06 -8.71 0.70
C VAL A 45 4.59 -9.01 0.92
N ALA A 46 3.76 -7.97 0.84
CA ALA A 46 2.32 -8.10 0.79
C ALA A 46 1.87 -8.49 -0.62
N ARG A 47 0.90 -9.41 -0.72
CA ARG A 47 0.30 -9.86 -1.98
C ARG A 47 -1.16 -9.47 -2.02
N THR A 48 -1.51 -8.62 -2.97
CA THR A 48 -2.90 -8.20 -3.20
C THR A 48 -3.62 -9.20 -4.10
N VAL A 49 -4.92 -9.02 -4.20
CA VAL A 49 -5.81 -9.85 -5.02
C VAL A 49 -6.68 -9.00 -5.93
N ASN A 50 -7.17 -9.56 -7.01
CA ASN A 50 -8.27 -9.02 -7.79
C ASN A 50 -9.48 -9.94 -7.66
N SER A 51 -10.68 -9.38 -7.61
CA SER A 51 -11.93 -10.16 -7.73
C SER A 51 -11.93 -11.43 -6.86
N ASP A 52 -11.68 -11.29 -5.55
CA ASP A 52 -11.51 -12.37 -4.57
C ASP A 52 -10.10 -12.99 -4.53
N LEU A 53 -9.81 -14.05 -5.28
CA LEU A 53 -8.56 -14.82 -5.14
C LEU A 53 -7.61 -14.71 -6.34
N ASP A 54 -7.96 -13.94 -7.37
CA ASP A 54 -7.07 -13.76 -8.51
C ASP A 54 -5.84 -12.97 -8.08
N GLU A 55 -4.67 -13.34 -8.59
CA GLU A 55 -3.43 -12.69 -8.17
C GLU A 55 -3.41 -11.21 -8.58
N GLY A 56 -3.05 -10.34 -7.63
CA GLY A 56 -2.81 -8.92 -7.84
C GLY A 56 -1.32 -8.59 -7.92
N GLY A 57 -0.97 -7.41 -7.39
CA GLY A 57 0.39 -6.95 -7.23
C GLY A 57 1.13 -7.53 -6.02
N SER A 58 2.40 -7.19 -5.94
CA SER A 58 3.29 -7.51 -4.82
C SER A 58 4.01 -6.25 -4.36
N TYR A 59 3.95 -5.99 -3.06
CA TYR A 59 4.44 -4.73 -2.49
C TYR A 59 5.36 -5.00 -1.30
N THR A 60 6.58 -4.45 -1.35
CA THR A 60 7.50 -4.50 -0.21
C THR A 60 6.91 -3.75 0.97
N ILE A 61 6.97 -4.36 2.15
CA ILE A 61 6.56 -3.76 3.41
C ILE A 61 7.74 -2.94 3.92
N ASP A 62 7.56 -1.63 4.03
CA ASP A 62 8.61 -0.70 4.47
C ASP A 62 8.83 -0.77 5.99
N LYS A 63 7.74 -0.94 6.75
CA LYS A 63 7.77 -0.99 8.23
C LYS A 63 6.69 -1.90 8.79
N THR A 64 6.98 -2.49 9.95
CA THR A 64 5.95 -3.18 10.75
C THR A 64 5.32 -2.22 11.76
N CYS A 65 4.02 -2.39 12.01
CA CYS A 65 3.29 -1.77 13.11
C CYS A 65 2.56 -2.86 13.91
N ALA A 66 2.75 -2.84 15.23
CA ALA A 66 2.15 -3.76 16.19
C ALA A 66 1.37 -2.95 17.24
#